data_AF-A0A645B6N4-F1
#
_entry.id   AF-A0A645B6N4-F1
#
_cell.length_a   1.000
_cell.length_b   1.000
_cell.length_c   1.000
_cell.angle_alpha   90.00
_cell.angle_beta   90.00
_cell.angle_gamma   90.00
#
_symmetry.space_group_name_H-M   'P 1'
#
loop_
_entity.id
_entity.type
_entity.pdbx_description
1 polymer ?
#
loop_
_entity_poly.entity_id
_entity_poly.type
_entity_poly.pdbx_seq_one_letter_code
_entity_poly.pdbx_strand_id
1 'polypeptide(L)'
;MISFPAYGAATKSENVETYTAYVVHASDRDYQRVDQLVVSKRDHKVLSRAPTRFGCDRVYQANEQLWCFTRITPGKPRYYTDPTGYLFDLKTDSIPKASFKVKGIVSRARIAKDGRFAAGTAFTTGHSYMGVGGTHFSTATFIATLNEPRDAQNIQHWAVSHKGKAITSADLNLWGVTFDPANSDHFMVTVYFDGKPYLGEGNVSSKSIRVLKEGVECPSFSPDGKRIAYKSRTGPTRWSPAVMDLASGQSTVYSHINDSIDDQIEWIDNKNLVFQITKTPLIGSAQINLYTLNLNTRQSDPQLWLEDAKSPTF
;
A
#
# COMPACT_ATOMS: atom_id res chain seq x y z
N MET A 1 36.22 -5.24 -58.52
CA MET A 1 35.90 -3.94 -57.90
C MET A 1 34.45 -3.63 -58.20
N ILE A 2 33.49 -3.41 -57.30
CA ILE A 2 33.41 -3.35 -55.84
C ILE A 2 31.98 -3.84 -55.54
N SER A 3 31.83 -4.86 -54.67
CA SER A 3 30.53 -5.27 -54.14
C SER A 3 30.21 -4.41 -52.92
N PHE A 4 29.03 -3.79 -52.89
CA PHE A 4 28.55 -3.03 -51.73
C PHE A 4 28.18 -3.99 -50.60
N PRO A 5 28.55 -3.73 -49.33
CA PRO A 5 28.03 -4.51 -48.22
C PRO A 5 26.57 -4.11 -47.98
N ALA A 6 25.69 -5.11 -47.95
CA ALA A 6 24.31 -4.94 -47.54
C ALA A 6 24.24 -4.46 -46.08
N TYR A 7 23.60 -3.32 -45.89
CA TYR A 7 23.18 -2.81 -44.59
C TYR A 7 22.11 -3.71 -43.97
N GLY A 8 22.22 -3.95 -42.66
CA GLY A 8 21.08 -4.24 -41.81
C GLY A 8 20.82 -5.72 -41.50
N ALA A 9 21.60 -6.30 -40.58
CA ALA A 9 21.03 -7.28 -39.66
C ALA A 9 20.21 -6.48 -38.63
N ALA A 10 18.92 -6.31 -38.89
CA ALA A 10 17.97 -5.88 -37.87
C ALA A 10 18.01 -6.93 -36.76
N THR A 11 18.63 -6.60 -35.62
CA THR A 11 18.46 -7.33 -34.38
C THR A 11 16.96 -7.32 -34.08
N LYS A 12 16.31 -8.49 -34.17
CA LYS A 12 14.96 -8.68 -33.66
C LYS A 12 14.95 -8.16 -32.22
N SER A 13 14.29 -7.04 -31.97
CA SER A 13 13.95 -6.65 -30.61
C SER A 13 13.08 -7.77 -30.06
N GLU A 14 13.61 -8.56 -29.12
CA GLU A 14 12.77 -9.45 -28.33
C GLU A 14 11.67 -8.57 -27.72
N ASN A 15 10.41 -8.85 -28.04
CA ASN A 15 9.28 -8.17 -27.42
C ASN A 15 9.29 -8.54 -25.93
N VAL A 16 9.87 -7.69 -25.10
CA VAL A 16 9.85 -7.85 -23.65
C VAL A 16 8.41 -7.63 -23.18
N GLU A 17 7.78 -8.67 -22.63
CA GLU A 17 6.47 -8.49 -22.00
C GLU A 17 6.57 -7.60 -20.77
N THR A 18 5.65 -6.64 -20.65
CA THR A 18 5.65 -5.65 -19.57
C THR A 18 4.31 -5.55 -18.85
N TYR A 19 4.34 -4.96 -17.66
CA TYR A 19 3.18 -4.45 -16.95
C TYR A 19 3.43 -3.02 -16.49
N THR A 20 2.35 -2.30 -16.19
CA THR A 20 2.41 -0.93 -15.68
C THR A 20 2.35 -0.96 -14.16
N ALA A 21 3.17 -0.16 -13.50
CA ALA A 21 3.09 0.10 -12.07
C ALA A 21 3.05 1.61 -11.83
N TYR A 22 2.59 2.03 -10.65
CA TYR A 22 2.64 3.42 -10.23
C TYR A 22 3.32 3.54 -8.87
N VAL A 23 4.02 4.65 -8.68
CA VAL A 23 4.66 5.02 -7.41
C VAL A 23 4.44 6.50 -7.15
N VAL A 24 4.48 6.91 -5.88
CA VAL A 24 4.62 8.32 -5.52
C VAL A 24 6.10 8.64 -5.42
N HIS A 25 6.54 9.72 -6.04
CA HIS A 25 7.90 10.25 -5.94
C HIS A 25 8.16 10.74 -4.50
N ALA A 26 9.23 10.29 -3.86
CA ALA A 26 9.34 10.44 -2.41
C ALA A 26 9.92 11.79 -1.96
N SER A 27 10.87 12.35 -2.72
CA SER A 27 11.50 13.66 -2.50
C SER A 27 10.63 14.83 -2.94
N ASP A 28 9.71 14.60 -3.88
CA ASP A 28 8.79 15.60 -4.42
C ASP A 28 7.58 15.79 -3.48
N ARG A 29 7.87 16.32 -2.29
CA ARG A 29 6.88 16.51 -1.23
C ARG A 29 5.84 17.57 -1.55
N ASP A 30 6.20 18.55 -2.37
CA ASP A 30 5.33 19.68 -2.73
C ASP A 30 4.32 19.30 -3.83
N TYR A 31 4.69 18.42 -4.75
CA TYR A 31 3.81 18.01 -5.84
C TYR A 31 3.20 16.63 -5.65
N GLN A 32 3.70 15.83 -4.69
CA GLN A 32 3.20 14.47 -4.40
C GLN A 32 3.04 13.66 -5.69
N ARG A 33 4.02 13.83 -6.59
CA ARG A 33 3.89 13.41 -7.98
C ARG A 33 3.78 11.89 -8.07
N VAL A 34 2.81 11.40 -8.85
CA VAL A 34 2.74 9.98 -9.20
C VAL A 34 3.52 9.76 -10.49
N ASP A 35 4.45 8.82 -10.46
CA ASP A 35 5.18 8.36 -11.64
C ASP A 35 4.61 7.00 -12.09
N GLN A 36 4.46 6.83 -13.41
CA GLN A 36 4.17 5.56 -14.05
C GLN A 36 5.47 4.85 -14.38
N LEU A 37 5.48 3.54 -14.18
CA LEU A 37 6.60 2.66 -14.48
C LEU A 37 6.19 1.66 -15.55
N VAL A 38 7.10 1.40 -16.49
CA VAL A 38 7.02 0.21 -17.35
C VAL A 38 7.96 -0.83 -16.78
N VAL A 39 7.44 -2.01 -16.43
CA VAL A 39 8.19 -3.03 -15.70
C VAL A 39 8.18 -4.35 -16.48
N SER A 40 9.34 -4.99 -16.58
CA SER A 40 9.50 -6.31 -17.21
C SER A 40 8.73 -7.38 -16.42
N LYS A 41 7.89 -8.18 -17.10
CA LYS A 41 7.20 -9.31 -16.46
C LYS A 41 8.16 -10.41 -16.01
N ARG A 42 9.30 -10.58 -16.70
CA ARG A 42 10.21 -11.71 -16.49
C ARG A 42 10.95 -11.63 -15.16
N ASP A 43 11.45 -10.44 -14.84
CA ASP A 43 12.39 -10.19 -13.74
C ASP A 43 12.00 -8.98 -12.88
N HIS A 44 10.84 -8.37 -13.14
CA HIS A 44 10.33 -7.19 -12.44
C HIS A 44 11.26 -5.98 -12.47
N LYS A 45 12.20 -5.94 -13.42
CA LYS A 45 13.07 -4.78 -13.61
C LYS A 45 12.27 -3.61 -14.16
N VAL A 46 12.42 -2.44 -13.54
CA VAL A 46 11.88 -1.18 -14.06
C VAL A 46 12.64 -0.82 -15.34
N LEU A 47 11.92 -0.71 -16.46
CA LEU A 47 12.47 -0.39 -17.78
C LEU A 47 12.40 1.11 -18.06
N SER A 48 11.35 1.77 -17.59
CA SER A 48 11.21 3.23 -17.67
C SER A 48 10.36 3.78 -16.52
N ARG A 49 10.55 5.07 -16.23
CA ARG A 49 9.81 5.86 -15.24
C ARG A 49 9.44 7.18 -15.89
N ALA A 50 8.15 7.52 -15.89
CA ALA A 50 7.64 8.76 -16.46
C ALA A 50 6.65 9.44 -15.50
N PRO A 51 6.69 10.78 -15.36
CA PRO A 51 5.72 11.49 -14.53
C PRO A 51 4.31 11.40 -15.13
N THR A 52 3.30 11.35 -14.27
CA THR A 52 1.89 11.40 -14.67
C THR A 52 1.26 12.75 -14.31
N ARG A 53 -0.01 12.93 -14.65
CA ARG A 53 -0.81 14.08 -14.22
C ARG A 53 -1.31 14.00 -12.77
N PHE A 54 -1.14 12.85 -12.09
CA PHE A 54 -1.71 12.64 -10.76
C PHE A 54 -0.79 13.18 -9.65
N GLY A 55 -1.40 13.77 -8.61
CA GLY A 55 -0.73 14.25 -7.40
C GLY A 55 -1.34 13.61 -6.16
N CYS A 56 -0.71 12.58 -5.62
CA CYS A 56 -1.23 11.75 -4.55
C CYS A 56 -0.24 11.58 -3.40
N ASP A 57 -0.68 11.79 -2.16
CA ASP A 57 0.10 11.38 -0.99
C ASP A 57 0.26 9.83 -0.97
N ARG A 58 -0.81 9.12 -1.32
CA ARG A 58 -0.88 7.65 -1.48
C ARG A 58 -1.70 7.26 -2.70
N VAL A 59 -1.24 6.23 -3.39
CA VAL A 59 -1.87 5.73 -4.62
C VAL A 59 -2.02 4.22 -4.57
N TYR A 60 -3.11 3.71 -5.14
CA TYR A 60 -3.29 2.30 -5.46
C TYR A 60 -4.07 2.17 -6.77
N GLN A 61 -3.75 1.19 -7.60
CA GLN A 61 -4.49 0.88 -8.81
C GLN A 61 -5.13 -0.51 -8.76
N ALA A 62 -6.24 -0.66 -9.45
CA ALA A 62 -6.86 -1.94 -9.79
C ALA A 62 -7.93 -1.69 -10.84
N ASN A 63 -8.22 -2.68 -11.69
CA ASN A 63 -9.35 -2.63 -12.62
C ASN A 63 -9.38 -1.34 -13.48
N GLU A 64 -8.22 -0.90 -13.98
CA GLU A 64 -8.06 0.33 -14.78
C GLU A 64 -8.52 1.62 -14.06
N GLN A 65 -8.57 1.58 -12.74
CA GLN A 65 -8.86 2.70 -11.87
C GLN A 65 -7.65 3.01 -10.99
N LEU A 66 -7.47 4.29 -10.68
CA LEU A 66 -6.45 4.77 -9.76
C LEU A 66 -7.13 5.46 -8.58
N TRP A 67 -6.93 4.89 -7.40
CA TRP A 67 -7.36 5.44 -6.13
C TRP A 67 -6.27 6.32 -5.55
N CYS A 68 -6.54 7.61 -5.50
CA CYS A 68 -5.62 8.65 -5.04
C CYS A 68 -6.11 9.21 -3.71
N PHE A 69 -5.36 9.01 -2.63
CA PHE A 69 -5.64 9.66 -1.36
C PHE A 69 -4.64 10.78 -1.12
N THR A 70 -5.12 12.02 -1.05
CA THR A 70 -4.26 13.20 -1.22
C THR A 70 -4.80 14.42 -0.49
N ARG A 71 -3.88 15.33 -0.15
CA ARG A 71 -4.18 16.69 0.34
C ARG A 71 -4.24 17.73 -0.77
N ILE A 72 -4.08 17.33 -2.03
CA ILE A 72 -4.15 18.21 -3.19
C ILE A 72 -5.49 18.01 -3.89
N THR A 73 -6.21 19.10 -4.18
CA THR A 73 -7.44 19.02 -4.98
C THR A 73 -7.10 18.89 -6.47
N PRO A 74 -7.51 17.83 -7.17
CA PRO A 74 -7.25 17.66 -8.59
C PRO A 74 -7.78 18.84 -9.43
N GLY A 75 -6.98 19.30 -10.39
CA GLY A 75 -7.37 20.36 -11.33
C GLY A 75 -7.46 21.78 -10.72
N LYS A 76 -7.04 21.98 -9.46
CA LYS A 76 -6.97 23.29 -8.81
C LYS A 76 -5.51 23.70 -8.58
N PRO A 77 -5.22 25.01 -8.43
CA PRO A 77 -3.94 25.47 -7.90
C PRO A 77 -3.63 24.75 -6.59
N ARG A 78 -2.38 24.31 -6.43
CA ARG A 78 -1.98 23.38 -5.38
C ARG A 78 -1.91 24.08 -4.02
N TYR A 79 -3.04 24.10 -3.30
CA TYR A 79 -3.10 24.39 -1.88
C TYR A 79 -3.38 23.10 -1.11
N TYR A 80 -2.74 22.94 0.05
CA TYR A 80 -3.06 21.83 0.94
C TYR A 80 -4.45 21.98 1.52
N THR A 81 -5.30 21.00 1.25
CA THR A 81 -6.62 20.84 1.84
C THR A 81 -6.65 19.64 2.78
N ASP A 82 -7.74 19.44 3.50
CA ASP A 82 -7.86 18.19 4.27
C ASP A 82 -7.80 16.98 3.30
N PRO A 83 -7.13 15.88 3.71
CA PRO A 83 -7.05 14.64 2.96
C PRO A 83 -8.40 14.21 2.35
N THR A 84 -8.39 13.93 1.05
CA THR A 84 -9.58 13.53 0.28
C THR A 84 -9.23 12.35 -0.63
N GLY A 85 -10.12 11.35 -0.65
CA GLY A 85 -10.00 10.19 -1.54
C GLY A 85 -10.67 10.46 -2.89
N TYR A 86 -9.92 10.30 -3.98
CA TYR A 86 -10.36 10.51 -5.35
C TYR A 86 -10.21 9.25 -6.19
N LEU A 87 -11.26 8.90 -6.93
CA LEU A 87 -11.21 7.84 -7.93
C LEU A 87 -10.96 8.44 -9.31
N PHE A 88 -9.89 8.00 -9.96
CA PHE A 88 -9.56 8.30 -11.35
C PHE A 88 -9.81 7.08 -12.22
N ASP A 89 -10.33 7.30 -13.43
CA ASP A 89 -10.34 6.34 -14.51
C ASP A 89 -9.03 6.50 -15.29
N LEU A 90 -8.29 5.41 -15.50
CA LEU A 90 -7.01 5.45 -16.22
C LEU A 90 -7.18 5.47 -17.75
N LYS A 91 -8.38 5.17 -18.26
CA LYS A 91 -8.70 5.22 -19.69
C LYS A 91 -9.20 6.58 -20.15
N THR A 92 -9.68 7.42 -19.22
CA THR A 92 -10.31 8.70 -19.56
C THR A 92 -9.73 9.86 -18.74
N ASP A 93 -9.74 11.05 -19.30
CA ASP A 93 -9.39 12.28 -18.57
C ASP A 93 -10.58 12.89 -17.81
N SER A 94 -11.51 12.03 -17.38
CA SER A 94 -12.68 12.43 -16.62
C SER A 94 -12.30 13.13 -15.31
N ILE A 95 -13.14 14.07 -14.89
CA ILE A 95 -13.01 14.72 -13.59
C ILE A 95 -13.11 13.63 -12.50
N PRO A 96 -12.12 13.52 -11.60
CA PRO A 96 -12.14 12.48 -10.59
C PRO A 96 -13.29 12.68 -9.61
N LYS A 97 -13.86 11.57 -9.15
CA LYS A 97 -14.94 11.58 -8.16
C LYS A 97 -14.34 11.61 -6.75
N ALA A 98 -14.62 12.67 -6.00
CA ALA A 98 -14.31 12.72 -4.57
C ALA A 98 -15.26 11.80 -3.79
N SER A 99 -14.72 11.01 -2.87
CA SER A 99 -15.48 10.03 -2.10
C SER A 99 -15.68 10.44 -0.64
N PHE A 100 -14.58 10.77 0.06
CA PHE A 100 -14.62 11.26 1.43
C PHE A 100 -13.52 12.27 1.70
N LYS A 101 -13.69 13.02 2.80
CA LYS A 101 -12.74 14.01 3.31
C LYS A 101 -12.53 13.78 4.80
N VAL A 102 -11.28 13.82 5.25
CA VAL A 102 -10.89 13.60 6.65
C VAL A 102 -9.77 14.56 7.03
N LYS A 103 -9.72 14.99 8.29
CA LYS A 103 -8.58 15.77 8.82
C LYS A 103 -7.36 14.88 9.07
N GLY A 104 -6.18 15.50 9.04
CA GLY A 104 -4.94 14.88 9.49
C GLY A 104 -3.97 14.50 8.37
N ILE A 105 -3.20 13.43 8.55
CA ILE A 105 -2.10 13.06 7.65
C ILE A 105 -2.42 11.75 6.95
N VAL A 106 -2.38 11.75 5.61
CA VAL A 106 -2.57 10.56 4.78
C VAL A 106 -1.54 9.49 5.14
N SER A 107 -2.02 8.27 5.39
CA SER A 107 -1.17 7.12 5.75
C SER A 107 -1.25 5.98 4.72
N ARG A 108 -2.44 5.58 4.27
CA ARG A 108 -2.61 4.41 3.37
C ARG A 108 -3.73 4.61 2.37
N ALA A 109 -3.63 3.95 1.23
CA ALA A 109 -4.66 3.87 0.20
C ALA A 109 -4.71 2.44 -0.35
N ARG A 110 -5.90 1.91 -0.62
CA ARG A 110 -6.11 0.58 -1.21
C ARG A 110 -7.38 0.61 -2.06
N ILE A 111 -7.39 -0.04 -3.22
CA ILE A 111 -8.62 -0.34 -3.97
C ILE A 111 -8.73 -1.87 -4.13
N ALA A 112 -9.96 -2.39 -4.07
CA ALA A 112 -10.24 -3.80 -4.29
C ALA A 112 -9.99 -4.20 -5.75
N LYS A 113 -9.60 -5.45 -5.98
CA LYS A 113 -9.25 -5.96 -7.32
C LYS A 113 -10.38 -5.81 -8.35
N ASP A 114 -11.63 -5.92 -7.90
CA ASP A 114 -12.84 -5.77 -8.72
C ASP A 114 -13.30 -4.30 -8.87
N GLY A 115 -12.61 -3.35 -8.24
CA GLY A 115 -12.94 -1.93 -8.28
C GLY A 115 -14.25 -1.57 -7.56
N ARG A 116 -14.78 -2.44 -6.68
CA ARG A 116 -16.02 -2.15 -5.93
C ARG A 116 -15.81 -1.30 -4.69
N PHE A 117 -14.68 -1.46 -4.01
CA PHE A 117 -14.38 -0.76 -2.77
C PHE A 117 -13.01 -0.09 -2.83
N ALA A 118 -12.88 1.06 -2.18
CA ALA A 118 -11.60 1.65 -1.86
C ALA A 118 -11.51 1.99 -0.37
N ALA A 119 -10.29 1.95 0.16
CA ALA A 119 -10.01 2.31 1.53
C ALA A 119 -8.94 3.39 1.62
N GLY A 120 -9.00 4.19 2.67
CA GLY A 120 -7.94 5.13 3.02
C GLY A 120 -7.83 5.31 4.52
N THR A 121 -6.59 5.33 5.02
CA THR A 121 -6.28 5.59 6.44
C THR A 121 -5.56 6.92 6.55
N ALA A 122 -6.02 7.79 7.46
CA ALA A 122 -5.29 8.96 7.90
C ALA A 122 -5.01 8.89 9.42
N PHE A 123 -3.92 9.52 9.86
CA PHE A 123 -3.72 9.85 11.27
C PHE A 123 -4.48 11.13 11.61
N THR A 124 -5.36 11.09 12.60
CA THR A 124 -6.18 12.22 13.05
C THR A 124 -5.58 12.96 14.25
N THR A 125 -4.79 12.26 15.06
CA THR A 125 -3.92 12.82 16.11
C THR A 125 -2.59 12.05 16.09
N GLY A 126 -1.48 12.71 16.42
CA GLY A 126 -0.14 12.14 16.20
C GLY A 126 0.13 11.84 14.71
N HIS A 127 1.33 11.35 14.39
CA HIS A 127 1.67 10.99 13.00
C HIS A 127 2.72 9.87 12.89
N SER A 128 2.88 9.05 13.94
CA SER A 128 3.86 7.97 13.96
C SER A 128 3.36 6.77 14.76
N TYR A 129 3.56 5.58 14.20
CA TYR A 129 3.36 4.30 14.88
C TYR A 129 4.56 3.93 15.80
N MET A 130 5.63 4.75 15.79
CA MET A 130 6.90 4.49 16.48
C MET A 130 6.99 5.03 17.92
N GLY A 131 5.92 5.63 18.45
CA GLY A 131 5.93 6.15 19.83
C GLY A 131 6.14 5.04 20.88
N VAL A 132 6.86 5.36 21.96
CA VAL A 132 7.01 4.46 23.13
C VAL A 132 5.61 4.12 23.65
N GLY A 133 5.26 2.82 23.69
CA GLY A 133 3.93 2.35 24.09
C GLY A 133 2.82 2.45 23.03
N GLY A 134 3.07 3.02 21.85
CA GLY A 134 2.03 3.19 20.80
C GLY A 134 0.93 4.21 21.12
N THR A 135 1.09 5.02 22.17
CA THR A 135 -0.03 5.67 22.89
C THR A 135 -0.33 7.14 22.54
N HIS A 136 0.20 7.70 21.44
CA HIS A 136 -0.06 9.10 21.08
C HIS A 136 -0.51 9.31 19.64
N PHE A 137 -1.27 8.37 19.08
CA PHE A 137 -1.91 8.58 17.79
C PHE A 137 -3.35 8.06 17.76
N SER A 138 -4.12 8.62 16.83
CA SER A 138 -5.43 8.10 16.45
C SER A 138 -5.49 8.00 14.93
N THR A 139 -6.16 6.96 14.43
CA THR A 139 -6.41 6.78 13.00
C THR A 139 -7.89 6.99 12.69
N ALA A 140 -8.16 7.37 11.45
CA ALA A 140 -9.47 7.24 10.85
C ALA A 140 -9.29 6.48 9.54
N THR A 141 -9.99 5.35 9.42
CA THR A 141 -9.97 4.51 8.23
C THR A 141 -11.34 4.48 7.61
N PHE A 142 -11.41 4.83 6.34
CA PHE A 142 -12.64 4.84 5.57
C PHE A 142 -12.64 3.69 4.58
N ILE A 143 -13.78 3.04 4.38
CA ILE A 143 -14.08 2.20 3.22
C ILE A 143 -15.21 2.88 2.45
N ALA A 144 -15.02 3.03 1.15
CA ALA A 144 -15.98 3.64 0.22
C ALA A 144 -16.46 2.64 -0.82
N THR A 145 -17.77 2.58 -1.02
CA THR A 145 -18.40 1.93 -2.17
C THR A 145 -18.14 2.77 -3.42
N LEU A 146 -17.42 2.21 -4.39
CA LEU A 146 -17.08 2.91 -5.62
C LEU A 146 -18.26 2.92 -6.59
N ASN A 147 -18.42 4.04 -7.31
CA ASN A 147 -19.59 4.41 -8.12
C ASN A 147 -20.83 4.88 -7.35
N GLU A 148 -20.84 4.79 -6.02
CA GLU A 148 -21.87 5.37 -5.16
C GLU A 148 -21.31 6.65 -4.49
N PRO A 149 -21.80 7.85 -4.85
CA PRO A 149 -21.26 9.08 -4.28
C PRO A 149 -21.48 9.15 -2.76
N ARG A 150 -20.39 9.41 -2.01
CA ARG A 150 -20.41 9.75 -0.57
C ARG A 150 -20.85 8.63 0.39
N ASP A 151 -20.78 7.36 0.00
CA ASP A 151 -21.03 6.21 0.91
C ASP A 151 -19.75 5.72 1.62
N ALA A 152 -18.81 6.64 1.88
CA ALA A 152 -17.62 6.29 2.61
C ALA A 152 -17.91 6.22 4.11
N GLN A 153 -17.57 5.09 4.72
CA GLN A 153 -17.86 4.81 6.12
C GLN A 153 -16.56 4.71 6.90
N ASN A 154 -16.49 5.41 8.04
CA ASN A 154 -15.39 5.25 8.97
C ASN A 154 -15.54 3.93 9.73
N ILE A 155 -14.64 2.98 9.49
CA ILE A 155 -14.69 1.64 10.09
C ILE A 155 -14.41 1.65 11.58
N GLN A 156 -13.91 2.76 12.14
CA GLN A 156 -13.79 2.97 13.59
C GLN A 156 -15.14 2.86 14.31
N HIS A 157 -16.27 3.02 13.61
CA HIS A 157 -17.61 2.91 14.18
C HIS A 157 -18.28 1.54 13.96
N TRP A 158 -17.56 0.58 13.37
CA TRP A 158 -18.09 -0.76 13.10
C TRP A 158 -18.03 -1.65 14.34
N ALA A 159 -18.82 -2.71 14.35
CA ALA A 159 -18.79 -3.67 15.44
C ALA A 159 -17.47 -4.46 15.42
N VAL A 160 -16.59 -4.24 16.39
CA VAL A 160 -15.32 -4.98 16.53
C VAL A 160 -15.44 -5.99 17.66
N SER A 161 -15.03 -7.23 17.42
CA SER A 161 -15.07 -8.31 18.42
C SER A 161 -13.74 -9.05 18.54
N HIS A 162 -13.40 -9.49 19.75
CA HIS A 162 -12.26 -10.34 20.06
C HIS A 162 -12.74 -11.51 20.93
N LYS A 163 -12.50 -12.76 20.49
CA LYS A 163 -12.94 -13.98 21.19
C LYS A 163 -14.45 -13.94 21.56
N GLY A 164 -15.27 -13.46 20.62
CA GLY A 164 -16.72 -13.38 20.78
C GLY A 164 -17.23 -12.22 21.66
N LYS A 165 -16.35 -11.35 22.18
CA LYS A 165 -16.72 -10.18 22.98
C LYS A 165 -16.52 -8.90 22.19
N ALA A 166 -17.44 -7.94 22.31
CA ALA A 166 -17.28 -6.62 21.72
C ALA A 166 -16.09 -5.88 22.35
N ILE A 167 -15.36 -5.13 21.54
CA ILE A 167 -14.27 -4.26 21.98
C ILE A 167 -14.82 -2.85 22.20
N THR A 168 -14.53 -2.27 23.35
CA THR A 168 -14.88 -0.88 23.70
C THR A 168 -13.68 -0.07 24.19
N SER A 169 -12.46 -0.54 23.89
CA SER A 169 -11.23 0.09 24.38
C SER A 169 -11.05 1.48 23.77
N ALA A 170 -10.62 2.44 24.60
CA ALA A 170 -10.47 3.84 24.18
C ALA A 170 -9.28 4.04 23.22
N ASP A 171 -8.31 3.11 23.20
CA ASP A 171 -7.17 3.12 22.29
C ASP A 171 -7.43 2.38 20.97
N LEU A 172 -8.70 2.02 20.69
CA LEU A 172 -9.07 1.30 19.47
C LEU A 172 -8.68 2.09 18.21
N ASN A 173 -7.79 1.50 17.42
CA ASN A 173 -7.36 2.04 16.14
C ASN A 173 -7.39 0.97 15.06
N LEU A 174 -7.95 1.33 13.90
CA LEU A 174 -8.01 0.48 12.72
C LEU A 174 -7.24 1.15 11.59
N TRP A 175 -6.36 0.40 10.92
CA TRP A 175 -5.62 0.90 9.77
C TRP A 175 -5.13 -0.20 8.83
N GLY A 176 -4.75 0.20 7.61
CA GLY A 176 -4.11 -0.71 6.66
C GLY A 176 -5.05 -1.80 6.16
N VAL A 177 -6.11 -1.40 5.46
CA VAL A 177 -7.06 -2.33 4.84
C VAL A 177 -6.44 -3.01 3.61
N THR A 178 -6.70 -4.30 3.45
CA THR A 178 -6.48 -5.06 2.22
C THR A 178 -7.70 -5.90 1.91
N PHE A 179 -8.20 -5.83 0.68
CA PHE A 179 -9.36 -6.60 0.25
C PHE A 179 -8.93 -7.97 -0.25
N ASP A 180 -9.75 -8.98 0.01
CA ASP A 180 -9.56 -10.31 -0.55
C ASP A 180 -9.72 -10.25 -2.08
N PRO A 181 -8.72 -10.70 -2.86
CA PRO A 181 -8.75 -10.60 -4.32
C PRO A 181 -9.84 -11.46 -4.98
N ALA A 182 -10.44 -12.43 -4.26
CA ALA A 182 -11.54 -13.26 -4.74
C ALA A 182 -12.92 -12.76 -4.27
N ASN A 183 -12.99 -11.99 -3.17
CA ASN A 183 -14.23 -11.45 -2.64
C ASN A 183 -14.00 -10.12 -1.90
N SER A 184 -14.25 -9.00 -2.56
CA SER A 184 -13.99 -7.66 -2.00
C SER A 184 -14.86 -7.27 -0.80
N ASP A 185 -15.96 -8.00 -0.51
CA ASP A 185 -16.74 -7.81 0.72
C ASP A 185 -15.94 -8.25 1.96
N HIS A 186 -15.00 -9.18 1.77
CA HIS A 186 -14.08 -9.66 2.79
C HIS A 186 -12.76 -8.87 2.72
N PHE A 187 -12.28 -8.40 3.87
CA PHE A 187 -11.00 -7.69 3.95
C PHE A 187 -10.26 -8.02 5.24
N MET A 188 -8.96 -7.73 5.25
CA MET A 188 -8.12 -7.77 6.43
C MET A 188 -7.68 -6.35 6.80
N VAL A 189 -7.51 -6.10 8.09
CA VAL A 189 -7.13 -4.80 8.64
C VAL A 189 -6.27 -4.98 9.89
N THR A 190 -5.43 -4.02 10.21
CA THR A 190 -4.82 -3.96 11.54
C THR A 190 -5.83 -3.40 12.54
N VAL A 191 -6.01 -4.12 13.65
CA VAL A 191 -6.79 -3.71 14.81
C VAL A 191 -5.85 -3.55 15.98
N TYR A 192 -5.78 -2.36 16.55
CA TYR A 192 -4.99 -2.09 17.74
C TYR A 192 -5.92 -1.75 18.89
N PHE A 193 -5.71 -2.42 20.01
CA PHE A 193 -6.38 -2.13 21.27
C PHE A 193 -5.56 -2.74 22.40
N ASP A 194 -5.73 -2.22 23.60
CA ASP A 194 -5.01 -2.64 24.81
C ASP A 194 -3.49 -2.71 24.61
N GLY A 195 -2.96 -1.72 23.88
CA GLY A 195 -1.52 -1.58 23.64
C GLY A 195 -0.93 -2.48 22.55
N LYS A 196 -1.74 -3.28 21.83
CA LYS A 196 -1.25 -4.35 20.94
C LYS A 196 -1.89 -4.34 19.55
N PRO A 197 -1.12 -4.56 18.48
CA PRO A 197 -1.67 -4.74 17.14
C PRO A 197 -2.11 -6.18 16.89
N TYR A 198 -3.18 -6.33 16.12
CA TYR A 198 -3.75 -7.60 15.69
C TYR A 198 -4.16 -7.54 14.21
N LEU A 199 -4.21 -8.71 13.57
CA LEU A 199 -4.97 -8.93 12.35
C LEU A 199 -6.45 -9.00 12.71
N GLY A 200 -7.27 -8.18 12.07
CA GLY A 200 -8.72 -8.30 12.05
C GLY A 200 -9.21 -8.72 10.67
N GLU A 201 -10.23 -9.56 10.67
CA GLU A 201 -11.03 -9.93 9.50
C GLU A 201 -12.30 -9.09 9.49
N GLY A 202 -12.55 -8.38 8.41
CA GLY A 202 -13.69 -7.50 8.26
C GLY A 202 -14.60 -7.93 7.12
N ASN A 203 -15.88 -7.57 7.26
CA ASN A 203 -16.89 -7.73 6.23
C ASN A 203 -17.61 -6.39 6.01
N VAL A 204 -17.67 -5.93 4.76
CA VAL A 204 -18.22 -4.63 4.41
C VAL A 204 -19.74 -4.61 4.59
N SER A 205 -20.44 -5.62 4.08
CA SER A 205 -21.90 -5.71 4.12
C SER A 205 -22.46 -5.81 5.54
N SER A 206 -21.83 -6.57 6.43
CA SER A 206 -22.25 -6.70 7.83
C SER A 206 -21.68 -5.62 8.76
N LYS A 207 -20.77 -4.77 8.27
CA LYS A 207 -20.10 -3.69 9.03
C LYS A 207 -19.51 -4.19 10.35
N SER A 208 -18.79 -5.30 10.28
CA SER A 208 -18.22 -5.97 11.45
C SER A 208 -16.79 -6.41 11.22
N ILE A 209 -15.99 -6.40 12.29
CA ILE A 209 -14.59 -6.84 12.31
C ILE A 209 -14.40 -7.83 13.45
N ARG A 210 -13.73 -8.95 13.16
CA ARG A 210 -13.37 -9.99 14.11
C ARG A 210 -11.86 -10.09 14.21
N VAL A 211 -11.33 -9.94 15.42
CA VAL A 211 -9.90 -10.04 15.69
C VAL A 211 -9.45 -11.50 15.63
N LEU A 212 -8.33 -11.74 14.94
CA LEU A 212 -7.77 -13.06 14.67
C LEU A 212 -6.45 -13.31 15.43
N LYS A 213 -5.38 -12.57 15.08
CA LYS A 213 -4.00 -12.92 15.46
C LYS A 213 -3.19 -11.69 15.86
N GLU A 214 -2.47 -11.77 16.96
CA GLU A 214 -1.59 -10.69 17.45
C GLU A 214 -0.37 -10.48 16.53
N GLY A 215 0.18 -9.26 16.51
CA GLY A 215 1.47 -8.94 15.91
C GLY A 215 1.45 -8.69 14.40
N VAL A 216 0.29 -8.37 13.83
CA VAL A 216 0.12 -8.16 12.38
C VAL A 216 -0.24 -6.70 12.09
N GLU A 217 0.68 -5.98 11.45
CA GLU A 217 0.49 -4.58 11.08
C GLU A 217 0.52 -4.36 9.56
N CYS A 218 -0.37 -3.51 9.03
CA CYS A 218 -0.48 -3.16 7.60
C CYS A 218 -0.55 -4.41 6.67
N PRO A 219 -1.55 -5.28 6.82
CA PRO A 219 -1.68 -6.49 6.02
C PRO A 219 -1.84 -6.20 4.51
N SER A 220 -1.35 -7.12 3.69
CA SER A 220 -1.55 -7.16 2.24
C SER A 220 -1.81 -8.58 1.74
N PHE A 221 -2.94 -8.78 1.07
CA PHE A 221 -3.25 -10.04 0.40
C PHE A 221 -2.29 -10.33 -0.75
N SER A 222 -1.86 -11.58 -0.86
CA SER A 222 -1.20 -12.08 -2.05
C SER A 222 -2.16 -12.09 -3.24
N PRO A 223 -1.67 -12.00 -4.48
CA PRO A 223 -2.52 -12.01 -5.68
C PRO A 223 -3.42 -13.25 -5.80
N ASP A 224 -2.98 -14.39 -5.27
CA ASP A 224 -3.75 -15.65 -5.20
C ASP A 224 -4.69 -15.77 -3.99
N GLY A 225 -4.71 -14.78 -3.09
CA GLY A 225 -5.56 -14.74 -1.91
C GLY A 225 -5.18 -15.71 -0.79
N LYS A 226 -4.04 -16.42 -0.89
CA LYS A 226 -3.67 -17.49 0.07
C LYS A 226 -2.78 -17.03 1.21
N ARG A 227 -2.14 -15.87 1.09
CA ARG A 227 -1.18 -15.36 2.06
C ARG A 227 -1.41 -13.90 2.38
N ILE A 228 -0.95 -13.49 3.55
CA ILE A 228 -0.88 -12.10 3.98
C ILE A 228 0.59 -11.74 4.20
N ALA A 229 1.08 -10.73 3.48
CA ALA A 229 2.31 -10.03 3.84
C ALA A 229 1.97 -8.94 4.85
N TYR A 230 2.84 -8.73 5.83
CA TYR A 230 2.62 -7.73 6.87
C TYR A 230 3.92 -7.29 7.52
N LYS A 231 3.86 -6.19 8.28
CA LYS A 231 4.93 -5.77 9.19
C LYS A 231 4.77 -6.47 10.53
N SER A 232 5.81 -7.18 10.97
CA SER A 232 5.89 -7.78 12.30
C SER A 232 6.84 -6.99 13.17
N ARG A 233 6.39 -6.54 14.34
CA ARG A 233 7.25 -5.86 15.31
C ARG A 233 8.22 -6.85 15.94
N THR A 234 9.52 -6.68 15.68
CA THR A 234 10.60 -7.57 16.14
C THR A 234 11.55 -6.89 17.13
N GLY A 235 11.27 -5.62 17.47
CA GLY A 235 11.96 -4.87 18.51
C GLY A 235 11.20 -3.60 18.90
N PRO A 236 11.73 -2.78 19.82
CA PRO A 236 11.05 -1.59 20.34
C PRO A 236 10.68 -0.54 19.28
N THR A 237 11.49 -0.43 18.22
CA THR A 237 11.29 0.51 17.11
C THR A 237 11.53 -0.16 15.75
N ARG A 238 11.49 -1.50 15.73
CA ARG A 238 11.86 -2.29 14.56
C ARG A 238 10.71 -3.18 14.09
N TRP A 239 10.45 -3.09 12.79
CA TRP A 239 9.54 -3.97 12.08
C TRP A 239 10.27 -4.73 11.00
N SER A 240 9.98 -6.02 10.91
CA SER A 240 10.49 -6.91 9.87
C SER A 240 9.36 -7.32 8.93
N PRO A 241 9.66 -7.57 7.64
CA PRO A 241 8.71 -8.23 6.75
C PRO A 241 8.31 -9.60 7.32
N ALA A 242 7.04 -9.95 7.16
CA ALA A 242 6.53 -11.26 7.49
C ALA A 242 5.46 -11.70 6.49
N VAL A 243 5.34 -13.01 6.30
CA VAL A 243 4.32 -13.62 5.45
C VAL A 243 3.62 -14.71 6.23
N MET A 244 2.29 -14.66 6.28
CA MET A 244 1.45 -15.67 6.89
C MET A 244 0.68 -16.45 5.82
N ASP A 245 0.70 -17.77 5.93
CA ASP A 245 -0.19 -18.67 5.19
C ASP A 245 -1.56 -18.71 5.87
N LEU A 246 -2.63 -18.44 5.12
CA LEU A 246 -3.97 -18.31 5.70
C LEU A 246 -4.58 -19.66 6.09
N ALA A 247 -4.23 -20.74 5.40
CA ALA A 247 -4.77 -22.06 5.68
C ALA A 247 -4.23 -22.63 7.00
N SER A 248 -2.92 -22.50 7.23
CA SER A 248 -2.23 -23.00 8.43
C SER A 248 -2.15 -21.97 9.56
N GLY A 249 -2.30 -20.67 9.26
CA GLY A 249 -2.05 -19.58 10.18
C GLY A 249 -0.57 -19.40 10.56
N GLN A 250 0.35 -20.13 9.92
CA GLN A 250 1.79 -20.06 10.20
C GLN A 250 2.42 -18.84 9.53
N SER A 251 3.34 -18.18 10.26
CA SER A 251 4.05 -17.00 9.78
C SER A 251 5.54 -17.28 9.63
N THR A 252 6.13 -16.84 8.52
CA THR A 252 7.58 -16.68 8.35
C THR A 252 7.92 -15.21 8.57
N VAL A 253 8.77 -14.91 9.56
CA VAL A 253 9.26 -13.56 9.84
C VAL A 253 10.69 -13.43 9.35
N TYR A 254 10.97 -12.44 8.51
CA TYR A 254 12.28 -12.19 7.90
C TYR A 254 13.12 -11.30 8.82
N SER A 255 13.36 -11.77 10.05
CA SER A 255 14.01 -10.99 11.10
C SER A 255 15.50 -10.74 10.87
N HIS A 256 16.14 -11.43 9.92
CA HIS A 256 17.53 -11.19 9.52
C HIS A 256 17.74 -9.87 8.76
N ILE A 257 16.67 -9.29 8.20
CA ILE A 257 16.73 -8.03 7.45
C ILE A 257 16.92 -6.86 8.40
N ASN A 258 18.12 -6.30 8.50
CA ASN A 258 18.46 -5.30 9.52
C ASN A 258 17.63 -4.01 9.44
N ASP A 259 17.37 -3.53 8.22
CA ASP A 259 16.56 -2.33 7.99
C ASP A 259 15.11 -2.52 8.48
N SER A 260 14.61 -1.55 9.24
CA SER A 260 13.21 -1.54 9.69
C SER A 260 12.30 -1.08 8.54
N ILE A 261 11.19 -1.78 8.34
CA ILE A 261 10.16 -1.39 7.36
C ILE A 261 8.98 -0.75 8.08
N ASP A 262 8.78 0.57 7.97
CA ASP A 262 7.65 1.25 8.65
C ASP A 262 6.54 1.71 7.69
N ASP A 263 6.58 1.27 6.44
CA ASP A 263 5.52 1.55 5.45
C ASP A 263 4.73 0.28 5.05
N GLN A 264 3.87 0.40 4.06
CA GLN A 264 3.08 -0.68 3.48
C GLN A 264 4.00 -1.68 2.75
N ILE A 265 3.68 -2.96 2.92
CA ILE A 265 4.27 -4.07 2.17
C ILE A 265 3.26 -4.52 1.12
N GLU A 266 3.72 -4.71 -0.11
CA GLU A 266 2.88 -5.09 -1.25
C GLU A 266 3.46 -6.31 -1.96
N TRP A 267 2.63 -6.96 -2.76
CA TRP A 267 3.03 -8.07 -3.60
C TRP A 267 3.19 -7.60 -5.04
N ILE A 268 4.34 -7.90 -5.64
CA ILE A 268 4.53 -7.76 -7.09
C ILE A 268 3.86 -8.94 -7.81
N ASP A 269 4.08 -10.13 -7.27
CA ASP A 269 3.46 -11.39 -7.70
C ASP A 269 3.36 -12.33 -6.48
N ASN A 270 3.03 -13.62 -6.67
CA ASN A 270 2.94 -14.58 -5.56
C ASN A 270 4.30 -14.94 -4.91
N LYS A 271 5.43 -14.38 -5.35
CA LYS A 271 6.77 -14.79 -4.91
C LYS A 271 7.67 -13.61 -4.56
N ASN A 272 7.29 -12.39 -4.92
CA ASN A 272 8.08 -11.19 -4.75
C ASN A 272 7.27 -10.15 -3.99
N LEU A 273 7.81 -9.72 -2.85
CA LEU A 273 7.29 -8.58 -2.10
C LEU A 273 8.00 -7.31 -2.54
N VAL A 274 7.35 -6.17 -2.36
CA VAL A 274 7.96 -4.83 -2.39
C VAL A 274 7.62 -4.08 -1.11
N PHE A 275 8.56 -3.31 -0.58
CA PHE A 275 8.33 -2.45 0.57
C PHE A 275 9.31 -1.28 0.58
N GLN A 276 8.94 -0.24 1.31
CA GLN A 276 9.79 0.93 1.52
C GLN A 276 10.80 0.67 2.64
N ILE A 277 12.04 1.10 2.41
CA ILE A 277 13.02 1.34 3.47
C ILE A 277 13.36 2.82 3.46
N THR A 278 13.35 3.44 4.64
CA THR A 278 13.78 4.82 4.84
C THR A 278 15.12 4.83 5.55
N LYS A 279 16.15 5.35 4.89
CA LYS A 279 17.48 5.56 5.47
C LYS A 279 17.66 7.02 5.82
N THR A 280 17.95 7.31 7.08
CA THR A 280 18.17 8.66 7.58
C THR A 280 19.65 8.86 7.89
N PRO A 281 20.46 9.34 6.93
CA PRO A 281 21.87 9.60 7.19
C PRO A 281 22.06 10.73 8.20
N LEU A 282 23.23 10.79 8.85
CA LEU A 282 23.59 11.89 9.78
C LEU A 282 23.61 13.26 9.09
N ILE A 283 23.95 13.30 7.80
CA ILE A 283 23.99 14.50 6.98
C ILE A 283 23.21 14.21 5.70
N GLY A 284 22.30 15.12 5.33
CA GLY A 284 21.47 15.03 4.14
C GLY A 284 20.00 14.73 4.42
N SER A 285 19.20 14.63 3.35
CA SER A 285 17.78 14.29 3.44
C SER A 285 17.58 12.78 3.61
N ALA A 286 16.48 12.39 4.26
CA ALA A 286 16.08 10.99 4.35
C ALA A 286 15.89 10.40 2.94
N GLN A 287 16.51 9.25 2.70
CA GLN A 287 16.39 8.50 1.46
C GLN A 287 15.24 7.50 1.60
N ILE A 288 14.29 7.57 0.68
CA ILE A 288 13.10 6.73 0.69
C ILE A 288 13.10 5.94 -0.62
N ASN A 289 13.39 4.65 -0.51
CA ASN A 289 13.52 3.76 -1.66
C ASN A 289 12.64 2.53 -1.48
N LEU A 290 12.28 1.90 -2.60
CA LEU A 290 11.58 0.63 -2.63
C LEU A 290 12.56 -0.51 -2.84
N TYR A 291 12.35 -1.58 -2.08
CA TYR A 291 13.13 -2.80 -2.14
C TYR A 291 12.23 -3.99 -2.42
N THR A 292 12.74 -4.99 -3.14
CA THR A 292 12.07 -6.28 -3.35
C THR A 292 12.63 -7.38 -2.45
N LEU A 293 11.80 -8.35 -2.12
CA LEU A 293 12.19 -9.57 -1.41
C LEU A 293 11.59 -10.79 -2.12
N ASN A 294 12.45 -11.68 -2.63
CA ASN A 294 12.02 -12.94 -3.25
C ASN A 294 11.84 -14.04 -2.21
N LEU A 295 10.64 -14.61 -2.12
CA LEU A 295 10.27 -15.56 -1.07
C LEU A 295 10.70 -17.01 -1.36
N ASN A 296 11.16 -17.33 -2.58
CA ASN A 296 11.66 -18.68 -2.87
C ASN A 296 12.99 -18.97 -2.17
N THR A 297 13.72 -17.93 -1.78
CA THR A 297 14.99 -18.03 -1.07
C THR A 297 14.77 -17.68 0.40
N ARG A 298 14.94 -18.65 1.29
CA ARG A 298 14.61 -18.50 2.74
C ARG A 298 15.39 -17.38 3.45
N GLN A 299 16.55 -17.01 2.92
CA GLN A 299 17.42 -15.94 3.40
C GLN A 299 17.74 -14.93 2.29
N SER A 300 16.78 -14.62 1.42
CA SER A 300 16.97 -13.49 0.50
C SER A 300 17.15 -12.20 1.30
N ASP A 301 18.12 -11.40 0.88
CA ASP A 301 18.27 -10.03 1.34
C ASP A 301 17.48 -9.11 0.40
N PRO A 302 16.86 -8.03 0.92
CA PRO A 302 16.13 -7.08 0.09
C PRO A 302 17.05 -6.46 -0.97
N GLN A 303 16.57 -6.41 -2.20
CA GLN A 303 17.28 -5.79 -3.32
C GLN A 303 16.65 -4.44 -3.64
N LEU A 304 17.47 -3.42 -3.86
CA LEU A 304 16.97 -2.11 -4.28
C LEU A 304 16.19 -2.28 -5.59
N TRP A 305 14.92 -1.88 -5.59
CA TRP A 305 14.05 -1.96 -6.75
C TRP A 305 13.95 -0.63 -7.47
N LEU A 306 13.70 0.43 -6.70
CA LEU A 306 13.52 1.77 -7.23
C LEU A 306 13.92 2.83 -6.19
N GLU A 307 14.75 3.76 -6.60
CA GLU A 307 15.14 4.90 -5.79
C GLU A 307 14.05 5.99 -5.78
N ASP A 308 14.00 6.74 -4.69
CA ASP A 308 13.17 7.93 -4.54
C ASP A 308 11.68 7.68 -4.87
N ALA A 309 11.15 6.64 -4.26
CA ALA A 309 9.81 6.14 -4.52
C ALA A 309 9.16 5.58 -3.26
N LYS A 310 7.84 5.74 -3.17
CA LYS A 310 6.97 5.20 -2.11
C LYS A 310 5.60 4.81 -2.68
N SER A 311 4.78 4.14 -1.86
CA SER A 311 3.39 3.78 -2.24
C SER A 311 3.29 3.05 -3.59
N PRO A 312 4.02 1.93 -3.80
CA PRO A 312 3.94 1.19 -5.06
C PRO A 312 2.59 0.51 -5.25
N THR A 313 2.19 0.38 -6.52
CA THR A 313 0.99 -0.36 -6.92
C THR A 313 1.14 -0.91 -8.34
N PHE A 314 0.44 -2.02 -8.63
CA PHE A 314 0.67 -2.92 -9.76
C PHE A 314 -0.61 -3.29 -10.49
#